data_AF-A0A179I8K8-F1
#
_entry.id   AF-A0A179I8K8-F1
#
_cell.length_a   1.000
_cell.length_b   1.000
_cell.length_c   1.000
_cell.angle_alpha   90.00
_cell.angle_beta   90.00
_cell.angle_gamma   90.00
#
_symmetry.space_group_name_H-M   'P 1'
#
loop_
_entity.id
_entity.type
_entity.pdbx_description
1 polymer ?
#
loop_
_entity_poly.entity_id
_entity_poly.type
_entity_poly.pdbx_seq_one_letter_code
_entity_poly.pdbx_strand_id
1 'polypeptide(L)'
;MSRAIQLKEEGNRHFQKGDYLGAESFYSQAIIQDPKNPALYTNRAMARLKLSLWDSVITDCQSVLALPSTASATSLPAVTAAVLQAKKARWEQREKRRVREDQDLERTMLRLLEAERAADVAAAADDESERQIVDEDARAREEQLRTVFERSRLLGGDGRREVPDWAIDDISFGFMVDPVVTKTGKSYERASIMEHLRRHPCDPLTREPLAAADLRPNMALRQACEEFLTDNGWAADW
;
A
#
# COMPACT_ATOMS: atom_id res chain seq x y z
N MET A 1 -9.15 30.62 -26.51
CA MET A 1 -8.76 29.63 -25.48
C MET A 1 -7.39 29.09 -25.83
N SER A 2 -6.50 28.90 -24.85
CA SER A 2 -5.20 28.27 -25.12
C SER A 2 -5.37 26.78 -25.47
N ARG A 3 -4.43 26.21 -26.22
CA ARG A 3 -4.45 24.78 -26.59
C ARG A 3 -4.53 23.87 -25.35
N ALA A 4 -3.83 24.23 -24.27
CA ALA A 4 -3.88 23.52 -22.99
C ALA A 4 -5.29 23.48 -22.38
N ILE A 5 -6.05 24.59 -22.45
CA ILE A 5 -7.42 24.64 -21.92
C ILE A 5 -8.35 23.72 -22.72
N GLN A 6 -8.25 23.72 -24.05
CA GLN A 6 -9.05 22.83 -24.90
C GLN A 6 -8.76 21.34 -24.61
N LEU A 7 -7.48 20.98 -24.48
CA LEU A 7 -7.08 19.61 -24.16
C LEU A 7 -7.57 19.18 -22.77
N LYS A 8 -7.51 20.08 -21.79
CA LYS A 8 -8.08 19.85 -20.45
C LYS A 8 -9.59 19.62 -20.52
N GLU A 9 -10.32 20.45 -21.26
CA GLU A 9 -11.77 20.30 -21.42
C GLU A 9 -12.15 19.01 -22.13
N GLU A 10 -11.39 18.59 -23.13
CA GLU A 10 -11.56 17.28 -23.77
C GLU A 10 -11.30 16.13 -22.78
N GLY A 11 -10.21 16.21 -22.01
CA GLY A 11 -9.93 15.25 -20.94
C GLY A 11 -11.07 15.15 -19.92
N ASN A 12 -11.65 16.29 -19.52
CA ASN A 12 -12.81 16.33 -18.64
C ASN A 12 -14.05 15.65 -19.26
N ARG A 13 -14.30 15.85 -20.57
CA ARG A 13 -15.40 15.19 -21.29
C ARG A 13 -15.23 13.67 -21.34
N HIS A 14 -14.02 13.19 -21.64
CA HIS A 14 -13.71 11.76 -21.63
C HIS A 14 -13.86 11.17 -20.23
N PHE A 15 -13.38 11.88 -19.21
CA PHE A 15 -13.52 11.46 -17.81
C PHE A 15 -14.99 11.32 -17.39
N GLN A 16 -15.85 12.28 -17.75
CA GLN A 16 -17.29 12.23 -17.46
C GLN A 16 -18.00 11.08 -18.18
N LYS A 17 -17.52 10.68 -19.36
CA LYS A 17 -18.02 9.51 -20.11
C LYS A 17 -17.53 8.18 -19.54
N GLY A 18 -16.63 8.18 -18.55
CA GLY A 18 -16.00 6.98 -18.01
C GLY A 18 -14.82 6.45 -18.85
N ASP A 19 -14.44 7.15 -19.92
CA ASP A 19 -13.25 6.84 -20.71
C ASP A 19 -12.00 7.43 -20.04
N TYR A 20 -11.51 6.74 -19.02
CA TYR A 20 -10.38 7.21 -18.23
C TYR A 20 -9.05 7.12 -19.00
N LEU A 21 -8.92 6.18 -19.97
CA LEU A 21 -7.74 6.08 -20.84
C LEU A 21 -7.66 7.29 -21.78
N GLY A 22 -8.77 7.63 -22.43
CA GLY A 22 -8.86 8.84 -23.24
C GLY A 22 -8.59 10.11 -22.42
N ALA A 23 -9.17 10.20 -21.23
CA ALA A 23 -8.93 11.31 -20.31
C ALA A 23 -7.44 11.46 -19.95
N GLU A 24 -6.78 10.35 -19.58
CA GLU A 24 -5.34 10.32 -19.26
C GLU A 24 -4.49 10.84 -20.42
N SER A 25 -4.78 10.41 -21.64
CA SER A 25 -4.08 10.86 -22.85
C SER A 25 -4.23 12.37 -23.09
N PHE A 26 -5.45 12.89 -22.98
CA PHE A 26 -5.70 14.33 -23.16
C PHE A 26 -5.06 15.18 -22.06
N TYR A 27 -5.09 14.74 -20.80
CA TYR A 27 -4.38 15.44 -19.73
C TYR A 27 -2.86 15.39 -19.93
N SER A 28 -2.30 14.26 -20.36
CA SER A 28 -0.88 14.13 -20.69
C SER A 28 -0.47 15.11 -21.79
N GLN A 29 -1.28 15.25 -22.85
CA GLN A 29 -1.06 16.25 -23.89
C GLN A 29 -1.20 17.69 -23.35
N ALA A 30 -2.16 17.95 -22.46
CA ALA A 30 -2.33 19.26 -21.83
C ALA A 30 -1.10 19.63 -20.96
N ILE A 31 -0.53 18.68 -20.22
CA ILE A 31 0.65 18.87 -19.38
C ILE A 31 1.87 19.27 -20.22
N ILE A 32 2.04 18.70 -21.41
CA ILE A 32 3.12 19.10 -22.34
C ILE A 32 2.98 20.60 -22.71
N GLN A 33 1.75 21.10 -22.84
CA GLN A 33 1.49 22.49 -23.21
C GLN A 33 1.57 23.47 -22.02
N ASP A 34 1.19 23.02 -20.82
CA ASP A 34 1.21 23.84 -19.60
C ASP A 34 1.72 23.02 -18.39
N PRO A 35 3.05 22.76 -18.31
CA PRO A 35 3.62 21.88 -17.28
C PRO A 35 3.55 22.45 -15.87
N LYS A 36 3.25 23.74 -15.71
CA LYS A 36 3.21 24.44 -14.42
C LYS A 36 1.82 24.45 -13.80
N ASN A 37 0.84 23.81 -14.43
CA ASN A 37 -0.54 23.82 -13.99
C ASN A 37 -0.88 22.60 -13.12
N PRO A 38 -1.09 22.79 -11.80
CA PRO A 38 -1.35 21.70 -10.87
C PRO A 38 -2.65 20.93 -11.15
N ALA A 39 -3.65 21.60 -11.74
CA ALA A 39 -4.94 21.00 -12.02
C ALA A 39 -4.83 19.87 -13.06
N LEU A 40 -3.89 19.97 -14.00
CA LEU A 40 -3.70 18.95 -15.03
C LEU A 40 -3.16 17.63 -14.43
N TYR A 41 -2.17 17.73 -13.54
CA TYR A 41 -1.63 16.57 -12.83
C TYR A 41 -2.67 15.98 -11.88
N THR A 42 -3.41 16.81 -11.15
CA THR A 42 -4.48 16.34 -10.26
C THR A 42 -5.58 15.61 -11.04
N ASN A 43 -6.02 16.15 -12.17
CA ASN A 43 -7.04 15.51 -12.99
C ASN A 43 -6.54 14.20 -13.63
N ARG A 44 -5.28 14.16 -14.06
CA ARG A 44 -4.65 12.94 -14.57
C ARG A 44 -4.50 11.87 -13.49
N ALA A 45 -4.12 12.27 -12.27
CA ALA A 45 -4.06 11.40 -11.10
C ALA A 45 -5.44 10.77 -10.82
N MET A 46 -6.53 11.55 -10.90
CA MET A 46 -7.89 11.03 -10.74
C MET A 46 -8.28 10.02 -11.83
N ALA A 47 -7.89 10.24 -13.09
CA ALA A 47 -8.10 9.28 -14.17
C ALA A 47 -7.30 7.99 -13.92
N ARG A 48 -6.03 8.11 -13.53
CA ARG A 48 -5.14 6.99 -13.21
C ARG A 48 -5.59 6.19 -11.98
N LEU A 49 -6.19 6.83 -10.98
CA LEU A 49 -6.85 6.15 -9.86
C LEU A 49 -7.97 5.22 -10.35
N LYS A 50 -8.78 5.65 -11.31
CA LYS A 50 -9.85 4.82 -11.89
C LYS A 50 -9.30 3.67 -12.73
N LEU A 51 -8.11 3.83 -13.29
CA LEU A 51 -7.39 2.81 -14.06
C LEU A 51 -6.53 1.87 -13.21
N SER A 52 -6.53 2.03 -11.88
CA SER A 52 -5.66 1.25 -10.98
C SER A 52 -4.15 1.42 -11.23
N LEU A 53 -3.74 2.59 -11.75
CA LEU A 53 -2.34 2.92 -12.02
C LEU A 53 -1.70 3.63 -10.81
N TRP A 54 -1.58 2.93 -9.69
CA TRP A 54 -1.26 3.51 -8.38
C TRP A 54 0.06 4.26 -8.32
N ASP A 55 1.12 3.70 -8.91
CA ASP A 55 2.45 4.34 -8.88
C ASP A 55 2.43 5.64 -9.70
N SER A 56 1.73 5.65 -10.83
CA SER A 56 1.56 6.85 -11.66
C SER A 56 0.76 7.94 -10.96
N VAL A 57 -0.21 7.58 -10.09
CA VAL A 57 -0.94 8.54 -9.25
C VAL A 57 0.01 9.23 -8.28
N ILE A 58 0.86 8.44 -7.60
CA ILE A 58 1.85 8.97 -6.64
C ILE A 58 2.83 9.91 -7.36
N THR A 59 3.31 9.54 -8.55
CA THR A 59 4.19 10.41 -9.35
C THR A 59 3.54 11.73 -9.76
N ASP A 60 2.25 11.72 -10.16
CA ASP A 60 1.52 12.95 -10.48
C ASP A 60 1.35 13.84 -9.25
N CYS A 61 1.04 13.24 -8.11
CA CYS A 61 0.90 13.93 -6.83
C CYS A 61 2.23 14.59 -6.39
N GLN A 62 3.35 13.87 -6.52
CA GLN A 62 4.70 14.40 -6.27
C GLN A 62 5.03 15.56 -7.22
N SER A 63 4.62 15.47 -8.48
CA SER A 63 4.82 16.54 -9.46
C SER A 63 4.10 17.83 -9.05
N VAL A 64 2.88 17.72 -8.50
CA VAL A 64 2.14 18.88 -7.96
C VAL A 64 2.88 19.50 -6.76
N LEU A 65 3.39 18.67 -5.86
CA LEU A 65 4.13 19.14 -4.67
C LEU A 65 5.45 19.84 -5.02
N ALA A 66 6.06 19.50 -6.15
CA ALA A 66 7.27 20.15 -6.66
C ALA A 66 7.01 21.53 -7.31
N LEU A 67 5.76 21.89 -7.59
CA LEU A 67 5.41 23.19 -8.17
C LEU A 67 5.44 24.31 -7.11
N PRO A 68 5.64 25.59 -7.53
CA PRO A 68 5.67 26.73 -6.62
C PRO A 68 4.44 26.80 -5.71
N SER A 69 4.67 27.17 -4.44
CA SER A 69 3.70 27.10 -3.33
C SER A 69 2.34 27.75 -3.60
N THR A 70 2.27 28.78 -4.44
CA THR A 70 1.00 29.48 -4.74
C THR A 70 0.06 28.66 -5.62
N ALA A 71 0.60 27.77 -6.45
CA ALA A 71 -0.18 26.94 -7.35
C ALA A 71 -0.56 25.60 -6.67
N SER A 72 0.36 25.00 -5.91
CA SER A 72 0.13 23.72 -5.23
C SER A 72 -0.86 23.80 -4.07
N ALA A 73 -0.98 24.95 -3.39
CA ALA A 73 -1.87 25.13 -2.24
C ALA A 73 -3.34 24.80 -2.53
N THR A 74 -3.87 25.18 -3.70
CA THR A 74 -5.27 24.91 -4.08
C THR A 74 -5.52 23.42 -4.35
N SER A 75 -4.51 22.68 -4.80
CA SER A 75 -4.64 21.26 -5.16
C SER A 75 -4.23 20.31 -4.04
N LEU A 76 -3.64 20.83 -2.96
CA LEU A 76 -3.05 20.02 -1.89
C LEU A 76 -4.04 19.02 -1.26
N PRO A 77 -5.30 19.38 -0.92
CA PRO A 77 -6.25 18.41 -0.36
C PRO A 77 -6.61 17.27 -1.31
N ALA A 78 -6.70 17.57 -2.61
CA ALA A 78 -7.01 16.57 -3.63
C ALA A 78 -5.81 15.62 -3.85
N VAL A 79 -4.60 16.17 -3.84
CA VAL A 79 -3.35 15.41 -3.95
C VAL A 79 -3.17 14.46 -2.77
N THR A 80 -3.34 14.93 -1.53
CA THR A 80 -3.23 14.07 -0.35
C THR A 80 -4.29 12.97 -0.35
N ALA A 81 -5.55 13.30 -0.66
CA ALA A 81 -6.61 12.29 -0.78
C ALA A 81 -6.30 11.24 -1.85
N ALA A 82 -5.77 11.66 -3.01
CA ALA A 82 -5.41 10.76 -4.09
C ALA A 82 -4.25 9.83 -3.73
N VAL A 83 -3.22 10.32 -3.03
CA VAL A 83 -2.10 9.50 -2.53
C VAL A 83 -2.59 8.45 -1.53
N LEU A 84 -3.40 8.86 -0.55
CA LEU A 84 -3.95 7.94 0.45
C LEU A 84 -4.80 6.86 -0.20
N GLN A 85 -5.67 7.25 -1.15
CA GLN A 85 -6.49 6.31 -1.90
C GLN A 85 -5.63 5.35 -2.74
N ALA A 86 -4.60 5.84 -3.42
CA ALA A 86 -3.71 5.02 -4.23
C ALA A 86 -2.91 4.03 -3.39
N LYS A 87 -2.32 4.48 -2.27
CA LYS A 87 -1.60 3.62 -1.33
C LYS A 87 -2.51 2.51 -0.80
N LYS A 88 -3.69 2.88 -0.28
CA LYS A 88 -4.68 1.92 0.22
C LYS A 88 -5.08 0.91 -0.85
N ALA A 89 -5.42 1.38 -2.05
CA ALA A 89 -5.85 0.49 -3.14
C ALA A 89 -4.71 -0.43 -3.64
N ARG A 90 -3.48 0.09 -3.74
CA ARG A 90 -2.28 -0.70 -4.05
C ARG A 90 -2.07 -1.80 -3.03
N TRP A 91 -2.20 -1.47 -1.75
CA TRP A 91 -2.08 -2.44 -0.66
C TRP A 91 -3.19 -3.49 -0.72
N GLU A 92 -4.46 -3.09 -0.88
CA GLU A 92 -5.59 -4.01 -1.00
C GLU A 92 -5.45 -4.95 -2.19
N GLN A 93 -4.91 -4.47 -3.32
CA GLN A 93 -4.66 -5.29 -4.49
C GLN A 93 -3.55 -6.32 -4.23
N ARG A 94 -2.45 -5.91 -3.59
CA ARG A 94 -1.37 -6.82 -3.18
C ARG A 94 -1.87 -7.87 -2.18
N GLU A 95 -2.73 -7.47 -1.23
CA GLU A 95 -3.39 -8.38 -0.30
C GLU A 95 -4.20 -9.44 -1.04
N LYS A 96 -5.12 -8.99 -1.91
CA LYS A 96 -5.98 -9.88 -2.68
C LYS A 96 -5.18 -10.85 -3.54
N ARG A 97 -4.06 -10.39 -4.11
CA ARG A 97 -3.17 -11.26 -4.89
C ARG A 97 -2.54 -12.33 -4.02
N ARG A 98 -1.96 -11.95 -2.88
CA ARG A 98 -1.34 -12.89 -1.95
C ARG A 98 -2.33 -13.96 -1.47
N VAL A 99 -3.52 -13.56 -1.00
CA VAL A 99 -4.55 -14.50 -0.54
C VAL A 99 -4.93 -15.50 -1.64
N ARG A 100 -5.06 -15.03 -2.88
CA ARG A 100 -5.32 -15.92 -4.02
C ARG A 100 -4.17 -16.88 -4.28
N GLU A 101 -2.93 -16.37 -4.30
CA GLU A 101 -1.72 -17.18 -4.52
C GLU A 101 -1.56 -18.25 -3.43
N ASP A 102 -1.79 -17.90 -2.17
CA ASP A 102 -1.76 -18.85 -1.05
C ASP A 102 -2.83 -19.94 -1.20
N GLN A 103 -4.07 -19.55 -1.55
CA GLN A 103 -5.18 -20.49 -1.80
C GLN A 103 -4.96 -21.36 -3.04
N ASP A 104 -4.34 -20.82 -4.09
CA ASP A 104 -4.01 -21.56 -5.31
C ASP A 104 -2.88 -22.56 -5.05
N LEU A 105 -1.88 -22.17 -4.25
CA LEU A 105 -0.79 -23.05 -3.84
C LEU A 105 -1.31 -24.21 -2.99
N GLU A 106 -2.11 -23.95 -1.95
CA GLU A 106 -2.73 -24.99 -1.11
C GLU A 106 -3.53 -25.98 -1.95
N ARG A 107 -4.39 -25.49 -2.86
CA ARG A 107 -5.17 -26.35 -3.77
C ARG A 107 -4.29 -27.18 -4.68
N THR A 108 -3.21 -26.59 -5.20
CA THR A 108 -2.27 -27.29 -6.08
C THR A 108 -1.54 -28.39 -5.33
N MET A 109 -1.05 -28.11 -4.12
CA MET A 109 -0.31 -29.07 -3.30
C MET A 109 -1.21 -30.23 -2.85
N LEU A 110 -2.44 -29.96 -2.39
CA LEU A 110 -3.40 -31.00 -2.03
C LEU A 110 -3.71 -31.91 -3.23
N ARG A 111 -3.90 -31.33 -4.41
CA ARG A 111 -4.14 -32.11 -5.64
C ARG A 111 -2.96 -33.02 -5.99
N LEU A 112 -1.73 -32.55 -5.80
CA LEU A 112 -0.53 -33.35 -6.06
C LEU A 112 -0.42 -34.52 -5.06
N LEU A 113 -0.69 -34.26 -3.78
CA LEU A 113 -0.70 -35.31 -2.74
C LEU A 113 -1.80 -36.34 -2.97
N GLU A 114 -3.00 -35.91 -3.37
CA GLU A 114 -4.10 -36.82 -3.70
C GLU A 114 -3.74 -37.74 -4.88
N ALA A 115 -3.04 -37.20 -5.88
CA ALA A 115 -2.57 -37.98 -7.04
C ALA A 115 -1.44 -38.94 -6.68
N GLU A 116 -0.50 -38.52 -5.84
CA GLU A 116 0.57 -39.36 -5.28
C GLU A 116 -0.02 -40.51 -4.45
N ARG A 117 -0.96 -40.20 -3.55
CA ARG A 117 -1.69 -41.22 -2.76
C ARG A 117 -2.37 -42.25 -3.64
N ALA A 118 -3.07 -41.82 -4.68
CA ALA A 118 -3.74 -42.74 -5.60
C ALA A 118 -2.74 -43.65 -6.33
N ALA A 119 -1.56 -43.13 -6.69
CA ALA A 119 -0.50 -43.92 -7.32
C ALA A 119 0.13 -44.92 -6.34
N ASP A 120 0.44 -44.49 -5.11
CA ASP A 120 1.05 -45.33 -4.08
C ASP A 120 0.11 -46.48 -3.67
N VAL A 121 -1.18 -46.20 -3.45
CA VAL A 121 -2.19 -47.22 -3.14
C VAL A 121 -2.37 -48.20 -4.30
N ALA A 122 -2.30 -47.73 -5.54
CA ALA A 122 -2.34 -48.60 -6.72
C ALA A 122 -1.07 -49.46 -6.87
N ALA A 123 0.09 -48.99 -6.40
CA ALA A 123 1.34 -49.74 -6.43
C ALA A 123 1.38 -50.85 -5.36
N ALA A 124 0.78 -50.63 -4.18
CA ALA A 124 0.63 -51.62 -3.12
C ALA A 124 -0.46 -52.68 -3.41
N ALA A 125 -0.78 -52.94 -4.68
CA ALA A 125 -1.96 -53.71 -5.07
C ALA A 125 -2.01 -55.16 -4.52
N ASP A 126 -0.91 -55.77 -4.11
CA ASP A 126 -0.89 -57.18 -3.77
C ASP A 126 -1.04 -57.47 -2.25
N ASP A 127 -0.93 -56.46 -1.38
CA ASP A 127 -1.05 -56.60 0.07
C ASP A 127 -2.01 -55.55 0.67
N GLU A 128 -3.16 -56.01 1.18
CA GLU A 128 -4.18 -55.16 1.80
C GLU A 128 -3.68 -54.44 3.06
N SER A 129 -2.77 -55.06 3.82
CA SER A 129 -2.18 -54.44 5.00
C SER A 129 -1.22 -53.32 4.60
N GLU A 130 -0.44 -53.54 3.55
CA GLU A 130 0.46 -52.54 2.97
C GLU A 130 -0.33 -51.34 2.40
N ARG A 131 -1.43 -51.60 1.68
CA ARG A 131 -2.33 -50.54 1.19
C ARG A 131 -2.87 -49.66 2.30
N GLN A 132 -3.31 -50.27 3.40
CA GLN A 132 -3.86 -49.53 4.54
C GLN A 132 -2.79 -48.62 5.16
N ILE A 133 -1.57 -49.13 5.36
CA ILE A 133 -0.45 -48.34 5.89
C ILE A 133 -0.12 -47.17 4.95
N VAL A 134 0.00 -47.44 3.65
CA VAL A 134 0.32 -46.41 2.63
C VAL A 134 -0.76 -45.33 2.57
N ASP A 135 -2.05 -45.71 2.61
CA ASP A 135 -3.16 -44.76 2.60
C ASP A 135 -3.21 -43.91 3.88
N GLU A 136 -2.98 -44.53 5.05
CA GLU A 136 -2.90 -43.81 6.33
C GLU A 136 -1.73 -42.81 6.36
N ASP A 137 -0.54 -43.22 5.93
CA ASP A 137 0.64 -42.36 5.85
C ASP A 137 0.46 -41.19 4.87
N ALA A 138 -0.21 -41.42 3.75
CA ALA A 138 -0.52 -40.38 2.78
C ALA A 138 -1.57 -39.38 3.32
N ARG A 139 -2.62 -39.86 4.00
CA ARG A 139 -3.61 -39.00 4.66
C ARG A 139 -2.98 -38.16 5.78
N ALA A 140 -2.04 -38.73 6.53
CA ALA A 140 -1.31 -37.99 7.56
C ALA A 140 -0.50 -36.82 6.95
N ARG A 141 0.13 -37.04 5.78
CA ARG A 141 0.82 -35.98 5.02
C ARG A 141 -0.13 -34.88 4.53
N GLU A 142 -1.30 -35.24 4.01
CA GLU A 142 -2.34 -34.28 3.60
C GLU A 142 -2.82 -33.43 4.79
N GLU A 143 -3.07 -34.06 5.94
CA GLU A 143 -3.51 -33.37 7.16
C GLU A 143 -2.42 -32.43 7.71
N GLN A 144 -1.17 -32.87 7.69
CA GLN A 144 -0.04 -32.03 8.05
C GLN A 144 0.06 -30.80 7.13
N LEU A 145 -0.14 -30.97 5.82
CA LEU A 145 -0.15 -29.86 4.86
C LEU A 145 -1.27 -28.86 5.18
N ARG A 146 -2.50 -29.35 5.42
CA ARG A 146 -3.64 -28.50 5.83
C ARG A 146 -3.34 -27.71 7.10
N THR A 147 -2.76 -28.38 8.10
CA THR A 147 -2.35 -27.76 9.36
C THR A 147 -1.32 -26.66 9.15
N VAL A 148 -0.34 -26.86 8.26
CA VAL A 148 0.67 -25.82 7.95
C VAL A 148 0.03 -24.59 7.31
N PHE A 149 -0.85 -24.78 6.32
CA PHE A 149 -1.56 -23.66 5.68
C PHE A 149 -2.51 -22.95 6.64
N GLU A 150 -3.23 -23.69 7.48
CA GLU A 150 -4.09 -23.13 8.51
C GLU A 150 -3.30 -22.35 9.55
N ARG A 151 -2.18 -22.90 10.03
CA ARG A 151 -1.27 -22.19 10.93
C ARG A 151 -0.68 -20.94 10.27
N SER A 152 -0.36 -20.97 8.98
CA SER A 152 0.10 -19.79 8.24
C SER A 152 -0.98 -18.70 8.18
N ARG A 153 -2.26 -19.06 8.01
CA ARG A 153 -3.39 -18.13 8.09
C ARG A 153 -3.53 -17.52 9.48
N LEU A 154 -3.44 -18.35 10.52
CA LEU A 154 -3.58 -17.92 11.92
C LEU A 154 -2.40 -17.05 12.40
N LEU A 155 -1.16 -17.41 12.05
CA LEU A 155 0.04 -16.62 12.33
C LEU A 155 0.07 -15.31 11.55
N GLY A 156 -0.51 -15.29 10.34
CA GLY A 156 -0.73 -14.07 9.57
C GLY A 156 -1.76 -13.13 10.19
N GLY A 157 -2.39 -13.52 11.30
CA GLY A 157 -3.53 -12.87 11.90
C GLY A 157 -4.78 -13.12 11.06
N ASP A 158 -5.84 -13.63 11.69
CA ASP A 158 -7.18 -13.74 11.09
C ASP A 158 -7.76 -12.34 10.72
N GLY A 159 -7.10 -11.26 11.15
CA GLY A 159 -7.38 -9.89 10.78
C GLY A 159 -6.36 -9.40 9.76
N ARG A 160 -6.84 -8.66 8.75
CA ARG A 160 -6.05 -7.85 7.82
C ARG A 160 -4.72 -7.39 8.44
N ARG A 161 -3.63 -7.55 7.70
CA ARG A 161 -2.32 -6.94 8.00
C ARG A 161 -2.48 -5.43 8.19
N GLU A 162 -2.69 -5.00 9.43
CA GLU A 162 -2.93 -3.60 9.80
C GLU A 162 -1.70 -3.09 10.54
N VAL A 163 -1.21 -1.93 10.09
CA VAL A 163 -0.17 -1.21 10.83
C VAL A 163 -0.85 -0.55 12.02
N PRO A 164 -0.36 -0.76 13.26
CA PRO A 164 -0.93 -0.10 14.42
C PRO A 164 -0.87 1.42 14.29
N ASP A 165 -1.93 2.11 14.72
CA ASP A 165 -2.02 3.58 14.64
C ASP A 165 -0.84 4.30 15.29
N TRP A 166 -0.25 3.73 16.35
CA TRP A 166 0.91 4.30 17.03
C TRP A 166 2.19 4.30 16.18
N ALA A 167 2.27 3.49 15.12
CA ALA A 167 3.40 3.39 14.21
C ALA A 167 3.25 4.29 12.97
N ILE A 168 2.09 4.93 12.80
CA ILE A 168 1.77 5.76 11.63
C ILE A 168 2.07 7.23 11.94
N ASP A 169 2.78 7.89 11.03
CA ASP A 169 3.04 9.32 11.10
C ASP A 169 1.82 10.14 10.64
N ASP A 170 1.32 11.06 11.47
CA ASP A 170 0.15 11.88 11.15
C ASP A 170 0.38 12.87 9.98
N ILE A 171 1.64 13.15 9.61
CA ILE A 171 1.96 14.07 8.50
C ILE A 171 2.05 13.32 7.17
N SER A 172 2.89 12.29 7.11
CA SER A 172 3.13 11.52 5.88
C SER A 172 2.18 10.34 5.68
N PHE A 173 1.45 9.94 6.74
CA PHE A 173 0.63 8.73 6.80
C PHE A 173 1.41 7.44 6.45
N GLY A 174 2.73 7.48 6.59
CA GLY A 174 3.61 6.32 6.41
C GLY A 174 4.02 5.72 7.76
N PHE A 175 4.65 4.55 7.70
CA PHE A 175 5.26 3.92 8.85
C PHE A 175 6.45 4.76 9.36
N MET A 176 6.52 5.01 10.67
CA MET A 176 7.60 5.75 11.30
C MET A 176 8.87 4.91 11.43
N VAL A 177 9.98 5.39 10.86
CA VAL A 177 11.30 4.76 10.93
C VAL A 177 12.20 5.50 11.94
N ASP A 178 12.10 6.83 11.98
CA ASP A 178 12.85 7.67 12.92
C ASP A 178 11.91 8.61 13.69
N PRO A 179 11.11 8.06 14.61
CA PRO A 179 10.13 8.85 15.35
C PRO A 179 10.81 9.86 16.29
N VAL A 180 10.35 11.10 16.21
CA VAL A 180 10.70 12.19 17.13
C VAL A 180 9.46 12.67 17.86
N VAL A 181 9.62 12.99 19.14
CA VAL A 181 8.56 13.52 19.99
C VAL A 181 8.69 15.03 20.11
N THR A 182 7.57 15.73 19.98
CA THR A 182 7.47 17.17 20.24
C THR A 182 7.29 17.43 21.74
N LYS A 183 7.40 18.69 22.18
CA LYS A 183 7.13 19.07 23.57
C LYS A 183 5.69 18.80 24.03
N THR A 184 4.75 18.61 23.10
CA THR A 184 3.35 18.27 23.38
C THR A 184 3.16 16.76 23.59
N GLY A 185 4.21 15.96 23.38
CA GLY A 185 4.20 14.50 23.57
C GLY A 185 3.78 13.71 22.33
N LYS A 186 3.38 14.38 21.24
CA LYS A 186 3.05 13.72 19.97
C LYS A 186 4.34 13.34 19.22
N SER A 187 4.34 12.12 18.66
CA SER A 187 5.45 11.65 17.83
C SER A 187 5.13 11.76 16.34
N TYR A 188 6.15 12.08 15.56
CA TYR A 188 6.11 12.19 14.11
C TYR A 188 7.36 11.56 13.50
N GLU A 189 7.30 11.22 12.21
CA GLU A 189 8.51 10.89 11.46
C GLU A 189 9.41 12.14 11.34
N ARG A 190 10.71 12.01 11.66
CA ARG A 190 11.65 13.14 11.69
C ARG A 190 11.65 13.91 10.37
N ALA A 191 11.71 13.21 9.24
CA ALA A 191 11.76 13.86 7.94
C ALA A 191 10.50 14.73 7.70
N SER A 192 9.33 14.22 8.05
CA SER A 192 8.05 14.88 7.88
C SER A 192 7.92 16.15 8.73
N ILE A 193 8.19 16.05 10.04
CA ILE A 193 8.07 17.20 10.95
C ILE A 193 9.13 18.27 10.67
N MET A 194 10.34 17.87 10.28
CA MET A 194 11.40 18.82 9.93
C MET A 194 11.01 19.65 8.69
N GLU A 195 10.39 19.04 7.69
CA GLU A 195 9.90 19.75 6.52
C GLU A 195 8.70 20.65 6.86
N HIS A 196 7.80 20.21 7.75
CA HIS A 196 6.74 21.05 8.27
C HIS A 196 7.28 22.31 8.95
N LEU A 197 8.23 22.15 9.88
CA LEU A 197 8.81 23.24 10.67
C LEU A 197 9.56 24.27 9.82
N ARG A 198 10.13 23.87 8.68
CA ARG A 198 10.73 24.80 7.71
C ARG A 198 9.71 25.75 7.08
N ARG A 199 8.47 25.29 6.89
CA ARG A 199 7.39 26.06 6.25
C ARG A 199 6.54 26.80 7.29
N HIS A 200 6.29 26.14 8.41
CA HIS A 200 5.41 26.59 9.49
C HIS A 200 6.06 26.25 10.83
N PRO A 201 6.61 27.24 11.56
CA PRO A 201 7.31 27.01 12.83
C PRO A 201 6.32 26.78 14.00
N CYS A 202 5.43 25.82 13.86
CA CYS A 202 4.43 25.42 14.85
C CYS A 202 4.22 23.90 14.85
N ASP A 203 3.59 23.41 15.92
CA ASP A 203 3.16 22.01 16.04
C ASP A 203 1.98 21.75 15.08
N PRO A 204 2.02 20.70 14.23
CA PRO A 204 0.96 20.43 13.25
C PRO A 204 -0.42 20.19 13.87
N LEU A 205 -0.47 19.61 15.07
CA LEU A 205 -1.70 19.25 15.76
C LEU A 205 -2.21 20.39 16.64
N THR A 206 -1.36 20.92 17.51
CA THR A 206 -1.78 21.93 18.52
C THR A 206 -1.66 23.37 18.02
N ARG A 207 -0.91 23.61 16.94
CA ARG A 207 -0.57 24.93 16.39
C ARG A 207 0.26 25.82 17.31
N GLU A 208 0.76 25.28 18.42
CA GLU A 208 1.66 26.01 19.31
C GLU A 208 3.03 26.25 18.64
N PRO A 209 3.74 27.35 18.94
CA PRO A 209 5.08 27.59 18.39
C PRO A 209 6.02 26.43 18.71
N LEU A 210 6.71 25.88 17.71
CA LEU A 210 7.60 24.73 17.86
C LEU A 210 8.84 24.95 16.99
N ALA A 211 10.03 24.71 17.54
CA ALA A 211 11.29 24.78 16.81
C ALA A 211 11.90 23.39 16.61
N ALA A 212 12.75 23.22 15.60
CA ALA A 212 13.45 21.96 15.37
C ALA A 212 14.32 21.53 16.56
N ALA A 213 14.84 22.50 17.32
CA ALA A 213 15.62 22.26 18.54
C ALA A 213 14.78 21.69 19.70
N ASP A 214 13.45 21.80 19.65
CA ASP A 214 12.54 21.27 20.66
C ASP A 214 12.27 19.77 20.46
N LEU A 215 12.57 19.23 19.28
CA LEU A 215 12.37 17.82 18.97
C LEU A 215 13.34 16.94 19.75
N ARG A 216 12.84 15.81 20.25
CA ARG A 216 13.65 14.79 20.94
C ARG A 216 13.46 13.43 20.25
N PRO A 217 14.52 12.64 20.02
CA PRO A 217 14.37 11.28 19.52
C PRO A 217 13.51 10.43 20.47
N ASN A 218 12.52 9.72 19.94
CA ASN A 218 11.71 8.81 20.73
C ASN A 218 12.26 7.38 20.61
N MET A 219 13.22 7.05 21.46
CA MET A 219 13.94 5.77 21.37
C MET A 219 13.06 4.55 21.67
N ALA A 220 12.11 4.69 22.60
CA ALA A 220 11.18 3.61 22.93
C ALA A 220 10.26 3.30 21.74
N LEU A 221 9.68 4.33 21.12
CA LEU A 221 8.83 4.15 19.94
C LEU A 221 9.63 3.61 18.75
N ARG A 222 10.86 4.09 18.56
CA ARG A 222 11.75 3.55 17.52
C ARG A 222 12.01 2.06 17.72
N GLN A 223 12.32 1.63 18.93
CA GLN A 223 12.54 0.21 19.22
C GLN A 223 11.27 -0.61 18.97
N ALA A 224 10.10 -0.12 19.37
CA ALA A 224 8.82 -0.78 19.10
C ALA A 224 8.51 -0.88 17.59
N CYS A 225 8.80 0.18 16.83
CA CYS A 225 8.68 0.17 15.38
C CYS A 225 9.66 -0.83 14.72
N GLU A 226 10.91 -0.90 15.19
CA GLU A 226 11.93 -1.82 14.68
C GLU A 226 11.58 -3.29 14.98
N GLU A 227 11.11 -3.58 16.18
CA GLU A 227 10.60 -4.92 16.57
C GLU A 227 9.40 -5.30 15.70
N PHE A 228 8.43 -4.40 15.56
CA PHE A 228 7.27 -4.65 14.71
C PHE A 228 7.66 -4.92 13.25
N LEU A 229 8.58 -4.14 12.67
CA LEU A 229 9.08 -4.35 11.30
C LEU A 229 9.85 -5.65 11.14
N THR A 230 10.55 -6.11 12.19
CA THR A 230 11.28 -7.39 12.16
C THR A 230 10.29 -8.55 11.97
N ASP A 231 9.18 -8.51 12.70
CA ASP A 231 8.13 -9.53 12.61
C ASP A 231 7.20 -9.30 11.40
N ASN A 232 7.09 -8.04 10.95
CA ASN A 232 6.13 -7.59 9.95
C ASN A 232 6.82 -6.75 8.86
N GLY A 233 7.82 -7.32 8.17
CA GLY A 233 8.58 -6.60 7.13
C GLY A 233 7.71 -6.03 5.98
N TRP A 234 6.47 -6.52 5.83
CA TRP A 234 5.48 -5.98 4.91
C TRP A 234 4.98 -4.57 5.28
N ALA A 235 5.12 -4.14 6.54
CA ALA A 235 4.63 -2.85 7.04
C ALA A 235 5.50 -1.67 6.59
N ALA A 236 6.73 -1.90 6.12
CA ALA A 236 7.58 -0.86 5.55
C ALA A 236 6.96 -0.18 4.32
N ASP A 237 6.08 -0.89 3.61
CA ASP A 237 5.43 -0.45 2.37
C ASP A 237 4.07 0.25 2.60
N TRP A 238 3.71 0.58 3.85
CA TRP A 238 2.40 1.15 4.24
C TRP A 238 2.15 2.59 3.72
#